data_AF-A0A537PCP9-F1
#
_entry.id   AF-A0A537PCP9-F1
#
_cell.length_a   1.000
_cell.length_b   1.000
_cell.length_c   1.000
_cell.angle_alpha   90.00
_cell.angle_beta   90.00
_cell.angle_gamma   90.00
#
_symmetry.space_group_name_H-M   'P 1'
#
loop_
_entity.id
_entity.type
_entity.pdbx_description
1 polymer ?
#
loop_
_entity_poly.entity_id
_entity_poly.type
_entity_poly.pdbx_seq_one_letter_code
_entity_poly.pdbx_strand_id
1 'polypeptide(L)'
;MMAVVESAERTSSTAVSLRSLAPYLADCLVVGFGLFPLYMMITTSLKTDHEAFAWPPVWVFTPTFHSYLGALFGFGGRRADHYVFNSLLITLASSALAVSLGAMAAYGLARFRFRGNRDIAFYILSTRFAPPVAFIVPIYLMVQRSGLLDNALALVIVYTSMNLSLVTWVLRGFFLDIPIEIEEAALIDSLGDLFMERVPVRLDTGTRLCSHDTRLSRRLLGIDEYRLGGVYGSGHLGGAADHDLHPGFAAPSGAGPHLRRGQVRRCHVSNSTM
;
A
#
# COMPACT_ATOMS: atom_id res chain seq x y z
N MET A 1 3.48 -35.88 -36.58
CA MET A 1 3.81 -34.75 -37.48
C MET A 1 2.57 -34.05 -38.03
N MET A 2 1.50 -34.77 -38.42
CA MET A 2 0.23 -34.15 -38.87
C MET A 2 -0.53 -33.34 -37.80
N ALA A 3 -0.44 -33.70 -36.51
CA ALA A 3 -1.13 -32.98 -35.44
C ALA A 3 -0.59 -31.57 -35.13
N VAL A 4 0.66 -31.25 -35.52
CA VAL A 4 1.25 -29.92 -35.28
C VAL A 4 0.78 -28.91 -36.33
N VAL A 5 0.55 -29.36 -37.57
CA VAL A 5 0.08 -28.50 -38.67
C VAL A 5 -1.38 -28.08 -38.44
N GLU A 6 -2.22 -28.97 -37.92
CA GLU A 6 -3.64 -28.68 -37.65
C GLU A 6 -3.83 -27.68 -36.50
N SER A 7 -2.89 -27.61 -35.55
CA SER A 7 -2.91 -26.59 -34.51
C SER A 7 -2.43 -25.20 -34.99
N ALA A 8 -1.73 -25.13 -36.13
CA ALA A 8 -1.30 -23.86 -36.74
C ALA A 8 -2.36 -23.24 -37.65
N GLU A 9 -3.25 -24.05 -38.24
CA GLU A 9 -4.40 -23.53 -39.00
C GLU A 9 -5.54 -23.04 -38.09
N ARG A 10 -5.66 -23.57 -36.86
CA ARG A 10 -6.69 -23.10 -35.92
C ARG A 10 -6.40 -21.73 -35.30
N THR A 11 -5.15 -21.25 -35.33
CA THR A 11 -4.77 -19.90 -34.88
C THR A 11 -4.81 -18.84 -35.98
N SER A 12 -4.96 -19.22 -37.26
CA SER A 12 -5.04 -18.26 -38.37
C SER A 12 -6.45 -17.70 -38.58
N SER A 13 -7.46 -18.26 -37.92
CA SER A 13 -8.87 -17.83 -37.99
C SER A 13 -9.31 -16.94 -36.80
N THR A 14 -8.42 -16.13 -36.26
CA THR A 14 -8.83 -14.89 -35.59
C THR A 14 -8.46 -13.75 -36.53
N ALA A 15 -9.41 -13.33 -37.36
CA ALA A 15 -9.31 -12.08 -38.07
C ALA A 15 -9.20 -10.97 -37.02
N VAL A 16 -7.98 -10.62 -36.62
CA VAL A 16 -7.69 -9.48 -35.76
C VAL A 16 -8.17 -8.27 -36.54
N SER A 17 -9.31 -7.71 -36.09
CA SER A 17 -9.89 -6.51 -36.68
C SER A 17 -8.80 -5.43 -36.76
N LEU A 18 -8.70 -4.72 -37.89
CA LEU A 18 -7.69 -3.66 -38.07
C LEU A 18 -7.76 -2.61 -36.94
N ARG A 19 -8.91 -2.47 -36.27
CA ARG A 19 -9.12 -1.62 -35.09
C ARG A 19 -8.47 -2.16 -33.80
N SER A 20 -8.31 -3.47 -33.64
CA SER A 20 -7.63 -4.06 -32.47
C SER A 20 -6.11 -4.03 -32.57
N LEU A 21 -5.53 -3.66 -33.73
CA LEU A 21 -4.08 -3.50 -33.92
C LEU A 21 -3.58 -2.09 -33.52
N ALA A 22 -4.47 -1.11 -33.50
CA ALA A 22 -4.19 0.26 -33.07
C ALA A 22 -3.65 0.37 -31.62
N PRO A 23 -4.23 -0.29 -30.59
CA PRO A 23 -3.67 -0.24 -29.24
C PRO A 23 -2.28 -0.87 -29.16
N TYR A 24 -2.03 -1.99 -29.84
CA TYR A 24 -0.71 -2.63 -29.84
C TYR A 24 0.37 -1.77 -30.51
N LEU A 25 0.05 -1.08 -31.60
CA LEU A 25 0.97 -0.13 -32.23
C LEU A 25 1.26 1.08 -31.33
N ALA A 26 0.24 1.59 -30.63
CA ALA A 26 0.42 2.65 -29.64
C ALA A 26 1.30 2.19 -28.48
N ASP A 27 1.08 0.99 -27.95
CA ASP A 27 1.91 0.40 -26.90
C ASP A 27 3.36 0.21 -27.36
N CYS A 28 3.58 -0.33 -28.56
CA CYS A 28 4.93 -0.45 -29.14
C CYS A 28 5.63 0.89 -29.31
N LEU A 29 4.90 1.94 -29.71
CA LEU A 29 5.46 3.28 -29.85
C LEU A 29 5.81 3.91 -28.50
N VAL A 30 4.96 3.74 -27.49
CA VAL A 30 5.21 4.20 -26.12
C VAL A 30 6.41 3.48 -25.52
N VAL A 31 6.48 2.15 -25.67
CA VAL A 31 7.62 1.34 -25.20
C VAL A 31 8.89 1.73 -25.95
N GLY A 32 8.84 1.87 -27.27
CA GLY A 32 10.00 2.28 -28.07
C GLY A 32 10.53 3.66 -27.67
N PHE A 33 9.64 4.63 -27.45
CA PHE A 33 10.00 5.96 -26.96
C PHE A 33 10.57 5.92 -25.55
N GLY A 34 10.00 5.11 -24.65
CA GLY A 34 10.49 4.92 -23.29
C GLY A 34 11.85 4.19 -23.21
N LEU A 35 12.13 3.29 -24.15
CA LEU A 35 13.40 2.56 -24.25
C LEU A 35 14.49 3.38 -24.93
N PHE A 36 14.15 4.41 -25.71
CA PHE A 36 15.12 5.26 -26.39
C PHE A 36 16.21 5.85 -25.47
N PRO A 37 15.90 6.50 -24.33
CA PRO A 37 16.94 7.00 -23.42
C PRO A 37 17.79 5.88 -22.80
N LEU A 38 17.22 4.70 -22.56
CA LEU A 38 17.98 3.54 -22.07
C LEU A 38 18.94 3.00 -23.13
N TYR A 39 18.50 2.94 -24.39
CA TYR A 39 19.36 2.63 -25.52
C TYR A 39 20.52 3.63 -25.64
N MET A 40 20.23 4.93 -25.49
CA MET A 40 21.26 5.96 -25.46
C MET A 40 22.23 5.76 -24.30
N MET A 41 21.76 5.45 -23.10
CA MET A 41 22.61 5.17 -21.93
C MET A 41 23.53 3.96 -22.14
N ILE A 42 23.01 2.87 -22.74
CA ILE A 42 23.80 1.66 -23.00
C ILE A 42 24.86 1.93 -24.08
N THR A 43 24.48 2.60 -25.17
CA THR A 43 25.42 2.92 -26.24
C THR A 43 26.48 3.92 -25.81
N THR A 44 26.16 4.90 -24.97
CA THR A 44 27.17 5.83 -24.41
C THR A 44 28.09 5.16 -23.41
N SER A 45 27.61 4.17 -22.65
CA SER A 45 28.45 3.45 -21.69
C SER A 45 29.51 2.54 -22.33
N LEU A 46 29.34 2.19 -23.61
CA LEU A 46 30.28 1.36 -24.38
C LEU A 46 31.23 2.19 -25.27
N LYS A 47 30.97 3.50 -25.39
CA LYS A 47 31.82 4.45 -26.11
C LYS A 47 32.99 4.90 -25.24
N THR A 48 34.07 5.32 -25.90
CA THR A 48 35.19 5.98 -25.22
C THR A 48 34.77 7.38 -24.73
N ASP A 49 35.42 7.91 -23.69
CA ASP A 49 35.11 9.24 -23.14
C ASP A 49 35.11 10.33 -24.24
N HIS A 50 36.02 10.23 -25.21
CA HIS A 50 36.11 11.17 -26.32
C HIS A 50 34.93 11.05 -27.30
N GLU A 51 34.47 9.84 -27.61
CA GLU A 51 33.33 9.60 -28.50
C GLU A 51 31.98 9.89 -27.84
N ALA A 52 31.90 9.81 -26.51
CA ALA A 52 30.71 10.13 -25.74
C ALA A 52 30.41 11.65 -25.76
N PHE A 53 31.43 12.50 -25.75
CA PHE A 53 31.30 13.96 -25.81
C PHE A 53 31.52 14.55 -27.23
N ALA A 54 31.69 13.71 -28.24
CA ALA A 54 31.88 14.16 -29.62
C ALA A 54 30.59 14.78 -30.21
N TRP A 55 30.74 15.89 -30.91
CA TRP A 55 29.68 16.53 -31.69
C TRP A 55 30.11 16.56 -33.17
N PRO A 56 29.40 15.89 -34.11
CA PRO A 56 28.11 15.19 -34.01
C PRO A 56 28.17 13.80 -33.33
N PRO A 57 27.05 13.28 -32.79
CA PRO A 57 27.01 11.99 -32.10
C PRO A 57 27.35 10.84 -33.05
N VAL A 58 28.37 10.06 -32.68
CA VAL A 58 28.83 8.90 -33.44
C VAL A 58 27.91 7.72 -33.15
N TRP A 59 27.16 7.24 -34.15
CA TRP A 59 26.21 6.12 -33.97
C TRP A 59 26.87 4.75 -34.17
N VAL A 60 27.96 4.68 -34.94
CA VAL A 60 28.74 3.46 -35.21
C VAL A 60 30.08 3.60 -34.51
N PHE A 61 30.30 2.80 -33.48
CA PHE A 61 31.51 2.82 -32.66
C PHE A 61 32.00 1.39 -32.40
N THR A 62 33.28 1.25 -32.07
CA THR A 62 33.82 -0.03 -31.60
C THR A 62 33.49 -0.18 -30.11
N PRO A 63 32.68 -1.17 -29.69
CA PRO A 63 32.34 -1.31 -28.27
C PRO A 63 33.59 -1.61 -27.45
N THR A 64 33.89 -0.76 -26.47
CA THR A 64 35.06 -0.93 -25.58
C THR A 64 34.61 -1.13 -24.14
N PHE A 65 35.30 -2.02 -23.41
CA PHE A 65 35.07 -2.24 -21.98
C PHE A 65 36.06 -1.45 -21.09
N HIS A 66 36.81 -0.52 -21.68
CA HIS A 66 37.85 0.22 -20.98
C HIS A 66 37.29 1.04 -19.82
N SER A 67 36.14 1.69 -20.00
CA SER A 67 35.44 2.46 -18.96
C SER A 67 35.02 1.59 -17.76
N TYR A 68 34.58 0.35 -18.02
CA TYR A 68 34.22 -0.60 -16.96
C TYR A 68 35.46 -1.15 -16.24
N LEU A 69 36.51 -1.50 -16.98
CA LEU A 69 37.77 -1.97 -16.40
C LEU A 69 38.43 -0.86 -15.55
N GLY A 70 38.38 0.39 -16.00
CA GLY A 70 38.83 1.54 -15.22
C GLY A 70 38.04 1.75 -13.93
N ALA A 71 36.71 1.61 -14.00
CA ALA A 71 35.84 1.74 -12.83
C ALA A 71 36.00 0.59 -11.81
N LEU A 72 36.18 -0.65 -12.28
CA LEU A 72 36.22 -1.85 -11.44
C LEU A 72 37.62 -2.14 -10.87
N PHE A 73 38.68 -1.92 -11.67
CA PHE A 73 40.06 -2.21 -11.28
C PHE A 73 40.87 -0.95 -10.92
N GLY A 74 40.27 0.24 -11.03
CA GLY A 74 40.88 1.50 -10.57
C GLY A 74 42.02 2.02 -11.45
N PHE A 75 42.11 1.61 -12.72
CA PHE A 75 43.02 2.22 -13.69
C PHE A 75 42.63 3.71 -13.83
N GLY A 76 43.39 4.62 -13.23
CA GLY A 76 43.11 6.06 -13.20
C GLY A 76 42.65 6.65 -11.85
N GLY A 77 42.74 5.90 -10.74
CA GLY A 77 42.53 6.43 -9.38
C GLY A 77 41.07 6.60 -8.95
N ARG A 78 40.11 6.18 -9.79
CA ARG A 78 38.67 6.22 -9.48
C ARG A 78 38.19 4.82 -9.12
N ARG A 79 38.13 4.54 -7.81
CA ARG A 79 37.62 3.30 -7.24
C ARG A 79 36.11 3.39 -7.08
N ALA A 80 35.35 2.81 -8.02
CA ALA A 80 33.89 2.90 -8.03
C ALA A 80 33.24 2.12 -6.86
N ASP A 81 33.92 1.10 -6.34
CA ASP A 81 33.50 0.25 -5.23
C ASP A 81 33.15 1.05 -3.97
N HIS A 82 33.99 2.00 -3.57
CA HIS A 82 33.73 2.83 -2.39
C HIS A 82 32.51 3.75 -2.57
N TYR A 83 32.33 4.33 -3.76
CA TYR A 83 31.19 5.20 -4.04
C TYR A 83 29.87 4.42 -4.05
N VAL A 84 29.86 3.22 -4.64
CA VAL A 84 28.69 2.34 -4.66
C VAL A 84 28.35 1.91 -3.24
N PHE A 85 29.34 1.49 -2.44
CA PHE A 85 29.12 1.05 -1.07
C PHE A 85 28.60 2.19 -0.18
N ASN A 86 29.20 3.38 -0.26
CA ASN A 86 28.75 4.54 0.51
C ASN A 86 27.32 4.95 0.13
N SER A 87 27.00 4.98 -1.16
CA SER A 87 25.65 5.33 -1.63
C SER A 87 24.62 4.29 -1.21
N LEU A 88 24.96 3.00 -1.28
CA LEU A 88 24.12 1.90 -0.83
C LEU A 88 23.84 2.01 0.67
N LEU A 89 24.90 2.22 1.48
CA LEU A 89 24.78 2.36 2.93
C LEU A 89 23.91 3.56 3.31
N ILE A 90 24.14 4.72 2.69
CA ILE A 90 23.36 5.95 2.94
C ILE A 90 21.90 5.75 2.56
N THR A 91 21.63 5.15 1.40
CA THR A 91 20.25 4.95 0.91
C THR A 91 19.49 3.94 1.77
N LEU A 92 20.13 2.82 2.15
CA LEU A 92 19.52 1.83 3.02
C LEU A 92 19.26 2.39 4.43
N ALA A 93 20.25 3.06 5.02
CA ALA A 93 20.12 3.64 6.35
C ALA A 93 19.02 4.72 6.39
N SER A 94 19.03 5.66 5.44
CA SER A 94 18.00 6.71 5.38
C SER A 94 16.61 6.16 5.09
N SER A 95 16.47 5.15 4.23
CA SER A 95 15.19 4.51 3.96
C SER A 95 14.65 3.76 5.18
N ALA A 96 15.50 2.98 5.87
CA ALA A 96 15.11 2.25 7.07
C ALA A 96 14.69 3.20 8.21
N LEU A 97 15.41 4.32 8.38
CA LEU A 97 15.05 5.34 9.35
C LEU A 97 13.77 6.08 8.96
N ALA A 98 13.58 6.41 7.68
CA ALA A 98 12.37 7.07 7.21
C ALA A 98 11.13 6.19 7.39
N VAL A 99 11.25 4.88 7.11
CA VAL A 99 10.16 3.91 7.29
C VAL A 99 9.86 3.68 8.76
N SER A 100 10.85 3.51 9.63
CA SER A 100 10.59 3.30 11.05
C SER A 100 9.93 4.51 11.71
N LEU A 101 10.50 5.72 11.52
CA LEU A 101 9.92 6.95 12.05
C LEU A 101 8.59 7.29 11.39
N GLY A 102 8.48 7.10 10.08
CA GLY A 102 7.26 7.33 9.32
C GLY A 102 6.14 6.38 9.71
N ALA A 103 6.44 5.11 10.03
CA ALA A 103 5.47 4.15 10.53
C ALA A 103 4.92 4.57 11.89
N MET A 104 5.80 4.99 12.81
CA MET A 104 5.38 5.49 14.13
C MET A 104 4.49 6.73 14.00
N ALA A 105 4.88 7.69 13.16
CA ALA A 105 4.10 8.89 12.90
C ALA A 105 2.75 8.54 12.24
N ALA A 106 2.77 7.71 11.21
CA ALA A 106 1.58 7.31 10.46
C ALA A 106 0.58 6.54 11.33
N TYR A 107 1.05 5.62 12.17
CA TYR A 107 0.21 4.91 13.14
C TYR A 107 -0.45 5.89 14.10
N GLY A 108 0.32 6.86 14.63
CA GLY A 108 -0.22 7.90 15.50
C GLY A 108 -1.29 8.75 14.81
N LEU A 109 -1.07 9.12 13.54
CA LEU A 109 -2.04 9.85 12.73
C LEU A 109 -3.24 9.01 12.31
N ALA A 110 -3.12 7.69 12.17
CA ALA A 110 -4.21 6.82 11.75
C ALA A 110 -5.14 6.45 12.93
N ARG A 111 -4.57 6.14 14.09
CA ARG A 111 -5.32 5.60 15.24
C ARG A 111 -5.70 6.65 16.27
N PHE A 112 -4.88 7.67 16.55
CA PHE A 112 -5.25 8.69 17.53
C PHE A 112 -6.20 9.74 16.94
N ARG A 113 -7.30 9.99 17.66
CA ARG A 113 -8.27 11.04 17.33
C ARG A 113 -7.90 12.33 18.04
N PHE A 114 -7.21 13.23 17.34
CA PHE A 114 -6.91 14.59 17.79
C PHE A 114 -7.52 15.62 16.84
N ARG A 115 -7.75 16.83 17.35
CA ARG A 115 -8.38 17.92 16.59
C ARG A 115 -7.44 18.37 15.46
N GLY A 116 -7.92 18.35 14.21
CA GLY A 116 -7.12 18.72 13.03
C GLY A 116 -6.23 17.60 12.46
N ASN A 117 -6.44 16.33 12.83
CA ASN A 117 -5.63 15.20 12.34
C ASN A 117 -5.50 15.16 10.80
N ARG A 118 -6.62 15.30 10.09
CA ARG A 118 -6.63 15.34 8.63
C ARG A 118 -5.79 16.51 8.10
N ASP A 119 -5.94 17.70 8.67
CA ASP A 119 -5.23 18.90 8.22
C ASP A 119 -3.73 18.78 8.45
N ILE A 120 -3.29 18.18 9.57
CA ILE A 120 -1.88 17.90 9.87
C ILE A 120 -1.30 16.90 8.85
N ALA A 121 -2.04 15.85 8.52
CA ALA A 121 -1.61 14.89 7.50
C ALA A 121 -1.39 15.60 6.14
N PHE A 122 -2.34 16.45 5.72
CA PHE A 122 -2.25 17.22 4.49
C PHE A 122 -1.11 18.25 4.54
N TYR A 123 -0.91 18.90 5.69
CA TYR A 123 0.20 19.83 5.89
C TYR A 123 1.55 19.15 5.72
N ILE A 124 1.75 17.98 6.33
CA ILE A 124 2.98 17.17 6.17
C ILE A 124 3.23 16.86 4.69
N LEU A 125 2.22 16.39 3.97
CA LEU A 125 2.36 16.10 2.54
C LEU A 125 2.71 17.35 1.73
N SER A 126 2.10 18.49 2.06
CA SER A 126 2.28 19.75 1.33
C SER A 126 3.73 20.24 1.33
N THR A 127 4.48 19.96 2.40
CA THR A 127 5.90 20.34 2.52
C THR A 127 6.78 19.74 1.41
N ARG A 128 6.37 18.62 0.80
CA ARG A 128 7.16 17.93 -0.24
C ARG A 128 6.99 18.53 -1.64
N PHE A 129 5.98 19.37 -1.86
CA PHE A 129 5.83 20.07 -3.15
C PHE A 129 6.77 21.26 -3.29
N ALA A 130 7.39 21.70 -2.19
CA ALA A 130 8.37 22.76 -2.25
C ALA A 130 9.63 22.28 -3.00
N PRO A 131 10.20 23.09 -3.92
CA PRO A 131 11.31 22.67 -4.74
C PRO A 131 12.55 22.40 -3.87
N PRO A 132 13.21 21.23 -3.99
CA PRO A 132 14.35 20.88 -3.14
C PRO A 132 15.51 21.87 -3.28
N VAL A 133 15.63 22.51 -4.44
CA VAL A 133 16.66 23.52 -4.71
C VAL A 133 16.56 24.75 -3.78
N ALA A 134 15.36 25.09 -3.29
CA ALA A 134 15.18 26.21 -2.38
C ALA A 134 15.75 25.92 -0.98
N PHE A 135 15.86 24.64 -0.60
CA PHE A 135 16.36 24.24 0.71
C PHE A 135 17.86 23.96 0.74
N ILE A 136 18.53 23.91 -0.41
CA ILE A 136 19.94 23.50 -0.48
C ILE A 136 20.86 24.46 0.30
N VAL A 137 20.67 25.77 0.14
CA VAL A 137 21.46 26.81 0.81
C VAL A 137 21.25 26.78 2.33
N PRO A 138 20.02 26.83 2.87
CA PRO A 138 19.84 26.79 4.32
C PRO A 138 20.31 25.48 4.95
N ILE A 139 20.06 24.33 4.31
CA ILE A 139 20.54 23.03 4.82
C ILE A 139 22.07 23.00 4.85
N TYR A 140 22.73 23.49 3.80
CA TYR A 140 24.19 23.58 3.76
C TYR A 140 24.75 24.40 4.93
N LEU A 141 24.16 25.56 5.22
CA LEU A 141 24.59 26.39 6.36
C LEU A 141 24.36 25.69 7.71
N MET A 142 23.27 24.92 7.87
CA MET A 142 23.02 24.14 9.09
C MET A 142 24.07 23.03 9.27
N VAL A 143 24.36 22.28 8.20
CA VAL A 143 25.39 21.22 8.23
C VAL A 143 26.78 21.80 8.47
N GLN A 144 27.11 22.92 7.82
CA GLN A 144 28.37 23.64 8.05
C GLN A 144 28.55 24.05 9.51
N ARG A 145 27.53 24.65 10.12
CA ARG A 145 27.58 25.05 11.55
C ARG A 145 27.68 23.87 12.49
N SER A 146 27.12 22.72 12.11
CA SER A 146 27.24 21.49 12.90
C SER A 146 28.61 20.81 12.80
N GLY A 147 29.47 21.23 11.85
CA GLY A 147 30.77 20.60 11.62
C GLY A 147 30.71 19.23 10.94
N LEU A 148 29.53 18.78 10.48
CA LEU A 148 29.31 17.50 9.80
C LEU A 148 29.43 17.63 8.26
N LEU A 149 30.21 18.58 7.76
CA LEU A 149 30.54 18.67 6.34
C LEU A 149 31.28 17.40 5.90
N ASP A 150 30.99 16.95 4.67
CA ASP A 150 31.57 15.74 4.06
C ASP A 150 31.34 14.43 4.85
N ASN A 151 30.32 14.38 5.72
CA ASN A 151 29.97 13.19 6.48
C ASN A 151 28.70 12.50 5.96
N ALA A 152 28.74 11.17 5.83
CA ALA A 152 27.59 10.34 5.46
C ALA A 152 26.39 10.52 6.41
N LEU A 153 26.63 10.79 7.70
CA LEU A 153 25.57 11.02 8.68
C LEU A 153 24.70 12.23 8.35
N ALA A 154 25.31 13.33 7.87
CA ALA A 154 24.56 14.52 7.47
C ALA A 154 23.61 14.20 6.31
N LEU A 155 24.10 13.44 5.31
CA LEU A 155 23.29 12.99 4.19
C LEU A 155 22.12 12.11 4.65
N VAL A 156 22.36 11.15 5.55
CA VAL A 156 21.32 10.25 6.06
C VAL A 156 20.20 11.04 6.74
N ILE A 157 20.53 12.03 7.58
CA ILE A 157 19.54 12.84 8.29
C ILE A 157 18.72 13.68 7.30
N VAL A 158 19.38 14.33 6.34
CA VAL A 158 18.71 15.17 5.34
C VAL A 158 17.78 14.33 4.46
N TYR A 159 18.25 13.20 3.94
CA TYR A 159 17.44 12.30 3.12
C TYR A 159 16.29 11.68 3.89
N THR A 160 16.49 11.34 5.17
CA THR A 160 15.40 10.84 6.03
C THR A 160 14.31 11.89 6.18
N SER A 161 14.68 13.14 6.51
CA SER A 161 13.74 14.25 6.69
C SER A 161 12.93 14.54 5.42
N MET A 162 13.58 14.60 4.26
CA MET A 162 12.88 14.83 2.99
C MET A 162 11.96 13.66 2.60
N ASN A 163 12.34 12.42 2.97
CA ASN A 163 11.54 11.24 2.68
C ASN A 163 10.39 10.98 3.64
N LEU A 164 10.50 11.50 4.87
CA LEU A 164 9.53 11.26 5.94
C LEU A 164 8.11 11.69 5.57
N SER A 165 7.93 12.83 4.90
CA SER A 165 6.60 13.33 4.52
C SER A 165 5.85 12.37 3.59
N LEU A 166 6.53 11.79 2.60
CA LEU A 166 5.92 10.83 1.67
C LEU A 166 5.63 9.51 2.38
N VAL A 167 6.61 8.99 3.13
CA VAL A 167 6.48 7.71 3.82
C VAL A 167 5.34 7.74 4.84
N THR A 168 5.24 8.81 5.63
CA THR A 168 4.16 8.99 6.61
C THR A 168 2.80 9.03 5.93
N TRP A 169 2.68 9.73 4.79
CA TRP A 169 1.42 9.82 4.05
C TRP A 169 0.98 8.47 3.46
N VAL A 170 1.90 7.76 2.82
CA VAL A 170 1.64 6.44 2.23
C VAL A 170 1.27 5.42 3.31
N LEU A 171 2.06 5.32 4.39
CA LEU A 171 1.78 4.40 5.49
C LEU A 171 0.47 4.73 6.22
N ARG A 172 0.11 6.01 6.33
CA ARG A 172 -1.18 6.41 6.90
C ARG A 172 -2.35 5.87 6.07
N GLY A 173 -2.25 5.85 4.74
CA GLY A 173 -3.24 5.22 3.88
C GLY A 173 -3.41 3.74 4.20
N PHE A 174 -2.29 3.01 4.27
CA PHE A 174 -2.30 1.59 4.62
C PHE A 174 -2.89 1.30 6.00
N PHE A 175 -2.56 2.08 7.03
CA PHE A 175 -3.13 1.88 8.38
C PHE A 175 -4.62 2.20 8.47
N LEU A 176 -5.15 3.08 7.60
CA LEU A 176 -6.58 3.37 7.55
C LEU A 176 -7.39 2.30 6.83
N ASP A 177 -6.77 1.59 5.87
CA ASP A 177 -7.40 0.47 5.15
C ASP A 177 -7.55 -0.77 6.04
N ILE A 178 -6.72 -0.89 7.08
CA ILE A 178 -6.76 -2.00 8.05
C ILE A 178 -7.89 -1.74 9.07
N PRO A 179 -8.94 -2.59 9.13
CA PRO A 179 -10.02 -2.47 10.10
C PRO A 179 -9.49 -2.42 11.55
N ILE A 180 -10.14 -1.67 12.44
CA ILE A 180 -9.70 -1.59 13.84
C ILE A 180 -10.03 -2.88 14.60
N GLU A 181 -11.03 -3.62 14.14
CA GLU A 181 -11.55 -4.83 14.75
C GLU A 181 -10.49 -5.94 14.82
N ILE A 182 -9.57 -6.00 13.84
CA ILE A 182 -8.45 -6.95 13.84
C ILE A 182 -7.35 -6.57 14.83
N GLU A 183 -7.16 -5.28 15.11
CA GLU A 183 -6.26 -4.83 16.18
C GLU A 183 -6.85 -5.13 17.56
N GLU A 184 -8.16 -4.88 17.73
CA GLU A 184 -8.89 -5.21 18.96
C GLU A 184 -8.92 -6.72 19.22
N ALA A 185 -9.14 -7.55 18.18
CA ALA A 185 -9.06 -9.01 18.29
C ALA A 185 -7.65 -9.47 18.68
N ALA A 186 -6.60 -8.91 18.08
CA ALA A 186 -5.22 -9.24 18.43
C ALA A 186 -4.86 -8.83 19.86
N LEU A 187 -5.41 -7.71 20.36
CA LEU A 187 -5.27 -7.31 21.76
C LEU A 187 -5.97 -8.32 22.69
N ILE A 188 -7.18 -8.78 22.34
CA ILE A 188 -7.92 -9.79 23.12
C ILE A 188 -7.20 -11.15 23.11
N ASP A 189 -6.68 -11.59 21.96
CA ASP A 189 -5.97 -12.86 21.80
C ASP A 189 -4.62 -12.86 22.53
N SER A 190 -3.85 -11.77 22.45
CA SER A 190 -2.57 -11.63 23.17
C SER A 190 -2.74 -11.49 24.69
N LEU A 191 -3.89 -10.99 25.15
CA LEU A 191 -4.28 -11.01 26.57
C LEU A 191 -4.98 -12.32 26.97
N GLY A 192 -5.38 -13.15 26.01
CA GLY A 192 -6.27 -14.29 26.20
C GLY A 192 -5.71 -15.39 27.11
N ASP A 193 -4.42 -15.69 27.04
CA ASP A 193 -3.84 -16.77 27.85
C ASP A 193 -3.79 -16.44 29.36
N LEU A 194 -3.81 -15.16 29.76
CA LEU A 194 -3.78 -14.75 31.17
C LEU A 194 -5.08 -14.10 31.67
N PHE A 195 -5.93 -13.59 30.76
CA PHE A 195 -7.13 -12.78 31.10
C PHE A 195 -8.47 -13.42 30.70
N MET A 196 -8.49 -14.47 29.87
CA MET A 196 -9.76 -15.09 29.40
C MET A 196 -10.55 -15.77 30.52
N GLU A 197 -9.98 -15.97 31.71
CA GLU A 197 -10.74 -16.44 32.88
C GLU A 197 -11.68 -15.35 33.46
N ARG A 198 -11.51 -14.05 33.13
CA ARG A 198 -12.18 -12.96 33.87
C ARG A 198 -12.97 -11.94 33.05
N VAL A 199 -13.10 -12.05 31.73
CA VAL A 199 -13.83 -11.05 30.92
C VAL A 199 -15.18 -11.59 30.44
N PRO A 200 -16.32 -11.13 31.01
CA PRO A 200 -17.62 -11.38 30.41
C PRO A 200 -17.77 -10.49 29.16
N VAL A 201 -17.52 -11.08 27.99
CA VAL A 201 -17.91 -10.45 26.72
C VAL A 201 -19.43 -10.39 26.69
N ARG A 202 -19.97 -9.17 26.78
CA ARG A 202 -21.40 -8.91 26.69
C ARG A 202 -21.78 -8.93 25.22
N LEU A 203 -22.09 -10.13 24.72
CA LEU A 203 -22.69 -10.29 23.39
C LEU A 203 -24.06 -9.62 23.41
N ASP A 204 -24.19 -8.49 22.69
CA ASP A 204 -25.46 -7.85 22.37
C ASP A 204 -26.19 -8.62 21.27
N THR A 205 -26.50 -9.88 21.58
CA THR A 205 -27.50 -10.65 20.85
C THR A 205 -28.52 -11.06 21.89
N GLY A 206 -29.79 -10.69 21.66
CA GLY A 206 -30.93 -10.93 22.55
C GLY A 206 -31.25 -12.41 22.84
N THR A 207 -30.31 -13.32 22.65
CA THR A 207 -30.35 -14.71 23.06
C THR A 207 -29.62 -14.87 24.40
N ARG A 208 -30.40 -14.87 25.48
CA ARG A 208 -29.96 -15.37 26.79
C ARG A 208 -29.60 -16.85 26.66
N LEU A 209 -28.32 -17.15 26.44
CA LEU A 209 -27.78 -18.49 26.65
C LEU A 209 -27.39 -18.62 28.12
N CYS A 210 -28.09 -19.50 28.83
CA CYS A 210 -27.79 -19.87 30.20
C CYS A 210 -26.37 -20.45 30.28
N SER A 211 -25.50 -19.76 31.01
CA SER A 211 -24.18 -20.22 31.41
C SER A 211 -24.33 -21.36 32.42
N HIS A 212 -24.34 -22.61 31.96
CA HIS A 212 -24.09 -23.75 32.86
C HIS A 212 -23.37 -24.93 32.20
N ASP A 213 -22.63 -24.76 31.10
CA ASP A 213 -21.68 -25.82 30.74
C ASP A 213 -20.61 -25.37 29.74
N THR A 214 -19.46 -24.92 30.24
CA THR A 214 -18.27 -24.61 29.42
C THR A 214 -17.48 -25.87 29.02
N ARG A 215 -17.84 -27.06 29.51
CA ARG A 215 -17.18 -28.32 29.14
C ARG A 215 -17.82 -28.99 27.92
N LEU A 216 -19.11 -28.75 27.68
CA LEU A 216 -19.83 -29.33 26.54
C LEU A 216 -19.65 -28.52 25.23
N SER A 217 -19.40 -27.21 25.33
CA SER A 217 -19.19 -26.34 24.16
C SER A 217 -17.91 -26.67 23.39
N ARG A 218 -16.83 -27.11 24.06
CA ARG A 218 -15.58 -27.55 23.40
C ARG A 218 -15.71 -28.85 22.60
N ARG A 219 -16.72 -29.69 22.88
CA ARG A 219 -17.00 -30.91 22.11
C ARG A 219 -17.99 -30.68 20.96
N LEU A 220 -18.83 -29.65 21.04
CA LEU A 220 -19.82 -29.33 20.01
C LEU A 220 -19.32 -28.29 18.99
N LEU A 221 -18.43 -27.39 19.38
CA LEU A 221 -17.76 -26.48 18.46
C LEU A 221 -16.58 -27.18 17.80
N GLY A 222 -16.85 -28.32 17.14
CA GLY A 222 -15.90 -29.01 16.28
C GLY A 222 -15.09 -28.00 15.50
N ILE A 223 -13.86 -27.80 15.97
CA ILE A 223 -12.84 -26.96 15.34
C ILE A 223 -12.31 -27.81 14.19
N ASP A 224 -13.17 -27.99 13.17
CA ASP A 224 -12.76 -28.29 11.81
C ASP A 224 -12.88 -26.96 11.05
N GLU A 225 -11.83 -26.16 11.24
CA GLU A 225 -11.07 -25.49 10.19
C GLU A 225 -11.68 -25.34 8.77
N TYR A 226 -11.53 -24.12 8.23
CA TYR A 226 -11.58 -23.72 6.80
C TYR A 226 -12.93 -23.74 6.04
N ARG A 227 -13.73 -22.68 6.18
CA ARG A 227 -14.57 -22.20 5.07
C ARG A 227 -14.98 -20.72 5.14
N LEU A 228 -14.00 -19.82 5.26
CA LEU A 228 -14.19 -18.40 4.93
C LEU A 228 -13.33 -18.00 3.74
N GLY A 229 -13.55 -18.70 2.62
CA GLY A 229 -13.27 -18.22 1.28
C GLY A 229 -14.58 -18.20 0.53
N GLY A 230 -15.09 -17.00 0.21
CA GLY A 230 -16.22 -16.86 -0.72
C GLY A 230 -17.32 -15.89 -0.31
N VAL A 231 -17.00 -14.62 -0.02
CA VAL A 231 -17.96 -13.52 -0.22
C VAL A 231 -17.23 -12.33 -0.86
N TYR A 232 -16.65 -12.58 -2.02
CA TYR A 232 -16.36 -11.57 -3.03
C TYR A 232 -16.58 -12.21 -4.40
N GLY A 233 -17.64 -11.79 -5.10
CA GLY A 233 -17.78 -11.98 -6.55
C GLY A 233 -19.11 -12.54 -7.06
N SER A 234 -19.94 -11.63 -7.60
CA SER A 234 -20.84 -11.80 -8.77
C SER A 234 -22.02 -12.78 -8.63
N GLY A 235 -23.28 -12.48 -8.99
CA GLY A 235 -23.88 -11.43 -9.79
C GLY A 235 -25.29 -11.91 -10.21
N HIS A 236 -26.04 -11.05 -10.92
CA HIS A 236 -27.32 -11.32 -11.61
C HIS A 236 -28.56 -11.52 -10.74
N LEU A 237 -29.79 -11.21 -11.17
CA LEU A 237 -30.41 -10.36 -12.18
C LEU A 237 -31.91 -10.56 -11.89
N GLY A 238 -32.74 -9.54 -12.05
CA GLY A 238 -34.21 -9.63 -11.95
C GLY A 238 -34.74 -8.40 -11.22
N GLY A 239 -35.35 -7.41 -11.86
CA GLY A 239 -36.19 -7.47 -13.05
C GLY A 239 -37.63 -7.19 -12.62
N ALA A 240 -37.94 -5.91 -12.37
CA ALA A 240 -39.26 -5.30 -12.33
C ALA A 240 -39.00 -3.78 -12.20
N ALA A 241 -39.03 -3.03 -13.30
CA ALA A 241 -40.24 -2.44 -13.87
C ALA A 241 -40.73 -1.24 -13.04
N ASP A 242 -40.60 -0.08 -13.70
CA ASP A 242 -41.54 1.03 -13.75
C ASP A 242 -41.39 2.25 -12.82
N HIS A 243 -41.17 3.36 -13.54
CA HIS A 243 -41.78 4.68 -13.44
C HIS A 243 -41.34 5.68 -12.35
N ASP A 244 -40.62 6.69 -12.86
CA ASP A 244 -40.94 8.12 -12.79
C ASP A 244 -40.75 8.96 -11.50
N LEU A 245 -40.19 10.15 -11.78
CA LEU A 245 -40.42 11.46 -11.19
C LEU A 245 -39.86 11.80 -9.79
N HIS A 246 -38.81 12.63 -9.80
CA HIS A 246 -38.65 13.98 -9.22
C HIS A 246 -39.49 14.45 -7.98
N PRO A 247 -39.02 15.52 -7.28
CA PRO A 247 -38.93 15.59 -5.82
C PRO A 247 -40.02 16.44 -5.15
N GLY A 248 -40.12 16.32 -3.83
CA GLY A 248 -40.56 17.43 -2.99
C GLY A 248 -41.67 17.14 -1.96
N PHE A 249 -41.41 17.65 -0.76
CA PHE A 249 -42.35 18.26 0.18
C PHE A 249 -43.29 17.41 1.06
N ALA A 250 -43.42 17.97 2.28
CA ALA A 250 -44.54 17.89 3.23
C ALA A 250 -44.58 16.72 4.24
N ALA A 251 -44.30 17.10 5.49
CA ALA A 251 -44.90 16.51 6.68
C ALA A 251 -46.43 16.53 6.62
N PRO A 252 -47.10 15.69 7.43
CA PRO A 252 -48.07 16.27 8.34
C PRO A 252 -47.97 15.76 9.78
N SER A 253 -48.36 16.68 10.65
CA SER A 253 -48.67 16.55 12.06
C SER A 253 -49.89 15.66 12.35
N GLY A 254 -49.82 14.96 13.48
CA GLY A 254 -50.95 14.76 14.39
C GLY A 254 -51.76 13.48 14.23
N ALA A 255 -51.67 12.60 15.24
CA ALA A 255 -52.81 12.00 15.97
C ALA A 255 -52.34 10.78 16.76
N GLY A 256 -52.45 10.83 18.10
CA GLY A 256 -52.60 9.62 18.91
C GLY A 256 -53.95 8.95 18.64
N PRO A 257 -54.20 7.70 19.09
CA PRO A 257 -54.29 7.46 20.53
C PRO A 257 -53.73 6.10 21.01
N HIS A 258 -53.53 6.04 22.33
CA HIS A 258 -53.64 4.88 23.23
C HIS A 258 -53.59 3.45 22.65
N LEU A 259 -52.73 2.58 23.19
CA LEU A 259 -53.14 1.31 23.84
C LEU A 259 -51.98 0.53 24.50
N ARG A 260 -52.20 0.26 25.78
CA ARG A 260 -51.79 -0.90 26.61
C ARG A 260 -50.33 -1.11 27.02
N ARG A 261 -50.11 -0.73 28.28
CA ARG A 261 -49.34 -1.49 29.29
C ARG A 261 -49.63 -3.00 29.21
N GLY A 262 -48.57 -3.79 29.31
CA GLY A 262 -48.60 -5.09 29.97
C GLY A 262 -48.37 -6.31 29.08
N GLN A 263 -47.13 -6.80 29.04
CA GLN A 263 -46.86 -8.24 29.20
C GLN A 263 -45.39 -8.47 29.56
N VAL A 264 -45.11 -8.45 30.87
CA VAL A 264 -43.96 -9.16 31.46
C VAL A 264 -44.29 -10.65 31.35
N ARG A 265 -43.76 -11.35 30.35
CA ARG A 265 -43.84 -12.81 30.30
C ARG A 265 -42.82 -13.40 31.27
N ARG A 266 -43.34 -13.94 32.38
CA ARG A 266 -42.59 -14.77 33.33
C ARG A 266 -42.05 -16.01 32.61
N CYS A 267 -40.77 -16.32 32.82
CA CYS A 267 -40.24 -17.65 32.51
C CYS A 267 -40.82 -18.64 33.52
N HIS A 268 -41.53 -19.63 33.03
CA HIS A 268 -42.03 -20.76 33.81
C HIS A 268 -40.84 -21.68 34.10
N VAL A 269 -40.45 -21.78 35.38
CA VAL A 269 -39.53 -22.84 35.84
C VAL A 269 -40.38 -24.10 36.01
N SER A 270 -40.29 -25.01 35.06
CA SER A 270 -40.79 -26.38 35.23
C SER A 270 -39.75 -27.14 36.05
N ASN A 271 -40.05 -27.33 37.33
CA ASN A 271 -39.29 -28.20 38.20
C ASN A 271 -39.87 -29.60 38.09
N SER A 272 -39.13 -30.54 37.50
CA SER A 272 -39.46 -31.96 37.53
C SER A 272 -38.20 -32.73 37.90
N THR A 273 -38.09 -33.01 39.19
CA THR A 273 -37.24 -34.04 39.80
C THR A 273 -37.69 -35.43 39.36
N MET A 274 -36.77 -36.20 38.81
CA MET A 274 -36.53 -37.62 39.15
C MET A 274 -35.10 -37.97 38.75
#